data_AF-A0A8J2E9V3-F1
#
_entry.id   AF-A0A8J2E9V3-F1
#
_cell.length_a   1.000
_cell.length_b   1.000
_cell.length_c   1.000
_cell.angle_alpha   90.00
_cell.angle_beta   90.00
_cell.angle_gamma   90.00
#
_symmetry.space_group_name_H-M   'P 1'
#
loop_
_entity.id
_entity.type
_entity.pdbx_description
1 polymer ?
#
loop_
_entity_poly.entity_id
_entity_poly.type
_entity_poly.pdbx_seq_one_letter_code
_entity_poly.pdbx_strand_id
1 'polypeptide(L)'
;MQKLDENKKLFLAGQRSDKRYGFIDANISNNQVDETTMEIDPSTNSSNSYLDKNALSRNQSTSGTETATGCSQSSENISEYQVSSKKQKVPPKIDVMNAELASALDRANISNGDSTYVLTAAYKSIGINIETLNLSCSTIRRARIMYRQSITELLKDEFKIEDRYIVHWDEKILTDIVDPKSVDRIAILLSFA
;
A
#
# COMPACT_ATOMS: atom_id res chain seq x y z
N MET A 1 21.39 -0.89 -29.12
CA MET A 1 21.34 -1.11 -27.65
C MET A 1 20.67 0.09 -27.02
N GLN A 2 19.51 -0.08 -26.37
CA GLN A 2 18.94 0.99 -25.55
C GLN A 2 19.85 1.20 -24.32
N LYS A 3 20.26 2.45 -24.07
CA LYS A 3 21.02 2.80 -22.86
C LYS A 3 20.11 2.65 -21.64
N LEU A 4 20.61 2.02 -20.59
CA LEU A 4 19.90 1.88 -19.33
C LEU A 4 19.92 3.24 -18.59
N ASP A 5 18.81 3.63 -17.96
CA ASP A 5 18.77 4.84 -17.12
C ASP A 5 19.75 4.72 -15.95
N GLU A 6 20.41 5.81 -15.59
CA GLU A 6 21.38 5.88 -14.48
C GLU A 6 20.77 5.43 -13.15
N ASN A 7 19.48 5.73 -12.90
CA ASN A 7 18.77 5.31 -11.70
C ASN A 7 18.64 3.77 -11.62
N LYS A 8 18.43 3.10 -12.76
CA LYS A 8 18.37 1.64 -12.82
C LYS A 8 19.74 1.03 -12.61
N LYS A 9 20.78 1.66 -13.17
CA LYS A 9 22.19 1.25 -13.00
C LYS A 9 22.60 1.32 -11.52
N LEU A 10 22.25 2.39 -10.82
CA LEU A 10 22.54 2.56 -9.39
C LEU A 10 21.78 1.55 -8.52
N PHE A 11 20.51 1.29 -8.82
CA PHE A 11 19.74 0.25 -8.15
C PHE A 11 20.38 -1.13 -8.31
N LEU A 12 20.77 -1.51 -9.53
CA LEU A 12 21.44 -2.77 -9.83
C LEU A 12 22.80 -2.90 -9.12
N ALA A 13 23.54 -1.79 -9.00
CA ALA A 13 24.78 -1.75 -8.23
C ALA A 13 24.53 -1.96 -6.72
N GLY A 14 23.48 -1.33 -6.16
CA GLY A 14 23.10 -1.46 -4.75
C GLY A 14 22.57 -2.85 -4.36
N GLN A 15 22.10 -3.65 -5.32
CA GLN A 15 21.77 -5.06 -5.08
C GLN A 15 23.02 -5.94 -4.88
N ARG A 16 24.19 -5.47 -5.34
CA ARG A 16 25.46 -6.20 -5.26
C ARG A 16 26.35 -5.75 -4.10
N SER A 17 26.01 -4.64 -3.43
CA SER A 17 26.74 -4.23 -2.24
C SER A 17 26.42 -5.14 -1.06
N ASP A 18 27.44 -5.48 -0.26
CA ASP A 18 27.33 -6.36 0.91
C ASP A 18 26.23 -5.92 1.89
N LYS A 19 26.03 -4.60 1.96
CA LYS A 19 24.85 -3.99 2.58
C LYS A 19 23.77 -3.92 1.51
N ARG A 20 22.77 -4.81 1.56
CA ARG A 20 21.67 -4.87 0.58
C ARG A 20 20.77 -3.65 0.73
N TYR A 21 21.07 -2.54 0.05
CA TYR A 21 20.24 -1.34 0.02
C TYR A 21 19.08 -1.48 -0.98
N GLY A 22 18.47 -2.67 -1.03
CA GLY A 22 17.46 -3.05 -1.99
C GLY A 22 16.04 -2.86 -1.47
N PHE A 23 15.65 -1.65 -1.12
CA PHE A 23 14.23 -1.33 -0.98
C PHE A 23 13.94 0.05 -1.57
N ILE A 24 13.03 0.10 -2.55
CA ILE A 24 12.45 1.36 -3.01
C ILE A 24 11.26 1.61 -2.10
N ASP A 25 11.45 2.41 -1.06
CA ASP A 25 10.32 2.95 -0.33
C ASP A 25 9.67 4.01 -1.24
N ALA A 26 8.40 3.84 -1.59
CA ALA A 26 7.72 4.65 -2.59
C ALA A 26 7.42 6.11 -2.16
N ASN A 27 8.08 6.60 -1.12
CA ASN A 27 7.88 7.94 -0.56
C ASN A 27 9.22 8.57 -0.16
N ILE A 28 9.94 9.16 -1.12
CA ILE A 28 10.92 10.19 -0.79
C ILE A 28 10.61 11.42 -1.64
N SER A 29 9.92 12.37 -1.01
CA SER A 29 9.87 13.76 -1.42
C SER A 29 11.27 14.35 -1.43
N ASN A 30 11.63 14.98 -2.54
CA ASN A 30 12.85 15.75 -2.77
C ASN A 30 13.29 16.52 -1.52
N ASN A 31 14.54 16.32 -1.10
CA ASN A 31 15.32 17.35 -0.42
C ASN A 31 16.79 17.24 -0.85
N GLN A 32 17.39 18.42 -0.93
CA GLN A 32 18.53 18.77 -1.75
C GLN A 32 19.86 18.15 -1.30
N VAL A 33 20.73 18.03 -2.30
CA VAL A 33 22.17 17.75 -2.26
C VAL A 33 22.88 18.76 -1.37
N ASP A 34 23.81 18.29 -0.52
CA ASP A 34 24.96 19.08 -0.11
C ASP A 34 26.23 18.24 -0.32
N GLU A 35 27.13 18.78 -1.16
CA GLU A 35 28.50 18.35 -1.35
C GLU A 35 29.35 18.76 -0.13
N THR A 36 30.20 17.86 0.36
CA THR A 36 31.46 18.26 1.00
C THR A 36 32.47 17.12 0.96
N THR A 37 33.53 17.32 0.17
CA THR A 37 34.82 16.62 0.24
C THR A 37 35.48 16.79 1.60
N MET A 38 36.09 15.73 2.15
CA MET A 38 37.39 15.78 2.84
C MET A 38 37.97 14.37 3.05
N GLU A 39 39.23 14.21 2.64
CA GLU A 39 40.09 13.05 2.90
C GLU A 39 40.43 12.93 4.41
N ILE A 40 40.85 11.74 4.86
CA ILE A 40 42.06 11.42 5.69
C ILE A 40 41.95 9.98 6.29
N ASP A 41 43.01 9.18 6.10
CA ASP A 41 43.27 7.85 6.69
C ASP A 41 43.72 7.93 8.19
N PRO A 42 44.30 6.89 8.84
CA PRO A 42 43.66 6.05 9.85
C PRO A 42 44.23 6.18 11.28
N SER A 43 43.59 5.49 12.24
CA SER A 43 44.02 5.18 13.63
C SER A 43 43.77 6.23 14.72
N THR A 44 42.92 5.88 15.70
CA THR A 44 43.23 5.80 17.15
C THR A 44 41.96 5.53 17.97
N ASN A 45 42.06 4.55 18.87
CA ASN A 45 41.04 4.23 19.88
C ASN A 45 40.96 5.35 20.94
N SER A 46 39.74 5.72 21.35
CA SER A 46 39.52 6.20 22.72
C SER A 46 38.06 6.01 23.14
N SER A 47 37.87 5.16 24.14
CA SER A 47 36.64 4.97 24.88
C SER A 47 36.22 6.28 25.57
N ASN A 48 34.92 6.58 25.60
CA ASN A 48 34.22 6.84 26.87
C ASN A 48 32.71 6.99 26.67
N SER A 49 32.02 6.12 27.39
CA SER A 49 30.63 6.21 27.83
C SER A 49 30.37 7.49 28.60
N TYR A 50 29.23 8.16 28.37
CA TYR A 50 28.42 8.73 29.46
C TYR A 50 26.94 8.75 29.07
N LEU A 51 26.14 8.20 29.98
CA LEU A 51 24.71 8.34 30.09
C LEU A 51 24.36 9.80 30.41
N ASP A 52 23.24 10.29 29.91
CA ASP A 52 22.36 11.09 30.76
C ASP A 52 20.89 10.82 30.44
N LYS A 53 20.19 10.33 31.47
CA LYS A 53 18.76 10.15 31.56
C LYS A 53 18.34 10.97 32.77
N ASN A 54 17.48 11.96 32.55
CA ASN A 54 16.51 12.50 33.51
C ASN A 54 15.62 13.51 32.75
N ALA A 55 14.33 13.68 33.00
CA ALA A 55 13.32 12.96 33.77
C ALA A 55 11.96 13.66 33.53
N LEU A 56 10.89 12.99 33.98
CA LEU A 56 9.56 13.49 34.37
C LEU A 56 8.49 13.60 33.26
N SER A 57 7.22 13.21 33.45
CA SER A 57 6.48 12.40 34.44
C SER A 57 5.00 12.50 34.02
N ARG A 58 4.22 11.41 34.13
CA ARG A 58 2.93 11.34 34.87
C ARG A 58 2.05 10.19 34.37
N ASN A 59 2.03 9.12 35.16
CA ASN A 59 1.06 8.03 35.09
C ASN A 59 -0.24 8.42 35.83
N GLN A 60 -1.38 7.87 35.42
CA GLN A 60 -2.17 6.96 36.27
C GLN A 60 -3.41 6.39 35.54
N SER A 61 -3.51 5.07 35.58
CA SER A 61 -4.72 4.26 35.40
C SER A 61 -5.54 4.24 36.69
N THR A 62 -6.86 4.06 36.61
CA THR A 62 -7.68 3.72 37.78
C THR A 62 -8.66 2.58 37.49
N SER A 63 -8.65 1.61 38.43
CA SER A 63 -9.49 0.43 38.54
C SER A 63 -10.89 0.75 39.09
N GLY A 64 -11.83 -0.17 38.84
CA GLY A 64 -13.16 -0.14 39.45
C GLY A 64 -13.21 -0.58 40.91
N THR A 65 -14.32 -0.24 41.56
CA THR A 65 -14.89 -0.94 42.72
C THR A 65 -16.39 -0.64 42.80
N GLU A 66 -17.13 -1.67 43.16
CA GLU A 66 -18.56 -1.77 43.40
C GLU A 66 -18.86 -1.35 44.84
N THR A 67 -19.95 -0.61 45.10
CA THR A 67 -20.59 -0.55 46.44
C THR A 67 -22.01 0.01 46.35
N ALA A 68 -22.81 -0.41 47.33
CA ALA A 68 -24.25 -0.58 47.24
C ALA A 68 -25.13 0.68 47.36
N THR A 69 -26.28 0.52 46.71
CA THR A 69 -27.57 1.19 46.80
C THR A 69 -28.02 1.63 48.21
N GLY A 70 -28.51 2.87 48.30
CA GLY A 70 -29.53 3.28 49.28
C GLY A 70 -29.61 4.79 49.54
N CYS A 71 -30.57 5.49 48.91
CA CYS A 71 -31.63 6.28 49.60
C CYS A 71 -32.54 7.07 48.64
N SER A 72 -33.84 6.84 48.83
CA SER A 72 -34.97 7.77 48.80
C SER A 72 -35.46 8.44 47.50
N GLN A 73 -36.58 7.87 47.05
CA GLN A 73 -37.75 8.42 46.39
C GLN A 73 -37.85 9.96 46.27
N SER A 74 -37.95 10.44 45.03
CA SER A 74 -38.93 11.46 44.64
C SER A 74 -39.43 11.17 43.22
N SER A 75 -40.74 11.04 43.11
CA SER A 75 -41.46 10.74 41.87
C SER A 75 -41.69 12.03 41.09
N GLU A 76 -41.10 12.15 39.90
CA GLU A 76 -41.52 13.12 38.90
C GLU A 76 -41.73 12.44 37.55
N ASN A 77 -42.97 12.58 37.05
CA ASN A 77 -43.46 12.04 35.79
C ASN A 77 -42.61 12.53 34.62
N ILE A 78 -41.77 11.66 34.07
CA ILE A 78 -41.20 11.86 32.74
C ILE A 78 -42.18 11.26 31.75
N SER A 79 -42.94 12.14 31.10
CA SER A 79 -43.80 11.82 29.97
C SER A 79 -43.01 11.02 28.92
N GLU A 80 -43.41 9.76 28.76
CA GLU A 80 -42.89 8.83 27.78
C GLU A 80 -43.28 9.33 26.37
N TYR A 81 -42.44 10.17 25.77
CA TYR A 81 -42.51 10.44 24.34
C TYR A 81 -42.07 9.17 23.59
N GLN A 82 -43.03 8.27 23.37
CA GLN A 82 -42.94 7.21 22.37
C GLN A 82 -42.89 7.84 20.98
N VAL A 83 -41.69 8.25 20.54
CA VAL A 83 -41.43 8.50 19.13
C VAL A 83 -41.39 7.14 18.45
N SER A 84 -42.56 6.64 18.03
CA SER A 84 -42.67 5.51 17.12
C SER A 84 -42.17 5.92 15.73
N SER A 85 -40.86 6.12 15.61
CA SER A 85 -40.21 6.28 14.32
C SER A 85 -40.27 4.92 13.61
N LYS A 86 -41.31 4.75 12.79
CA LYS A 86 -41.36 3.66 11.81
C LYS A 86 -40.08 3.76 11.00
N LYS A 87 -39.13 2.84 11.20
CA LYS A 87 -37.90 2.76 10.40
C LYS A 87 -38.33 2.60 8.93
N GLN A 88 -38.28 3.68 8.17
CA GLN A 88 -38.56 3.63 6.74
C GLN A 88 -37.52 2.71 6.11
N LYS A 89 -37.98 1.69 5.39
CA LYS A 89 -37.10 0.80 4.62
C LYS A 89 -36.46 1.65 3.52
N VAL A 90 -35.20 2.02 3.69
CA VAL A 90 -34.42 2.66 2.63
C VAL A 90 -34.24 1.63 1.51
N PRO A 91 -34.53 1.98 0.25
CA PRO A 91 -34.32 1.06 -0.87
C PRO A 91 -32.84 0.67 -0.96
N PRO A 92 -32.53 -0.57 -1.41
CA PRO A 92 -31.15 -0.99 -1.61
C PRO A 92 -30.49 -0.11 -2.68
N LYS A 93 -29.29 0.36 -2.37
CA LYS A 93 -28.48 1.14 -3.31
C LYS A 93 -27.96 0.25 -4.44
N ILE A 94 -27.91 0.81 -5.64
CA ILE A 94 -27.46 0.13 -6.86
C ILE A 94 -25.93 0.05 -6.86
N ASP A 95 -25.39 -1.14 -7.11
CA ASP A 95 -23.96 -1.29 -7.40
C ASP A 95 -23.68 -0.94 -8.86
N VAL A 96 -22.74 -0.03 -9.05
CA VAL A 96 -22.35 0.52 -10.36
C VAL A 96 -20.97 0.02 -10.79
N MET A 97 -20.25 -0.67 -9.92
CA MET A 97 -18.93 -1.20 -10.23
C MET A 97 -19.04 -2.53 -11.00
N ASN A 98 -18.58 -2.54 -12.24
CA ASN A 98 -18.33 -3.76 -13.00
C ASN A 98 -16.82 -3.97 -13.23
N ALA A 99 -16.44 -5.13 -13.78
CA ALA A 99 -15.04 -5.45 -14.06
C ALA A 99 -14.41 -4.44 -15.05
N GLU A 100 -15.13 -4.06 -16.10
CA GLU A 100 -14.66 -3.10 -17.12
C GLU A 100 -14.36 -1.73 -16.52
N LEU A 101 -15.26 -1.20 -15.69
CA LEU A 101 -15.09 0.08 -15.01
C LEU A 101 -13.93 0.00 -14.01
N ALA A 102 -13.81 -1.09 -13.25
CA ALA A 102 -12.68 -1.30 -12.36
C ALA A 102 -11.35 -1.30 -13.12
N SER A 103 -11.27 -2.03 -14.23
CA SER A 103 -10.09 -2.07 -15.10
C SER A 103 -9.79 -0.72 -15.76
N ALA A 104 -10.81 0.02 -16.18
CA ALA A 104 -10.65 1.35 -16.76
C ALA A 104 -10.06 2.34 -15.74
N LEU A 105 -10.58 2.33 -14.52
CA LEU A 105 -10.06 3.17 -13.44
C LEU A 105 -8.63 2.79 -13.02
N ASP A 106 -8.30 1.49 -13.02
CA ASP A 106 -6.97 0.98 -12.73
C ASP A 106 -5.97 1.38 -13.82
N ARG A 107 -6.36 1.25 -15.09
CA ARG A 107 -5.54 1.67 -16.23
C ARG A 107 -5.33 3.18 -16.27
N ALA A 108 -6.32 3.96 -15.88
CA ALA A 108 -6.22 5.41 -15.74
C ALA A 108 -5.47 5.84 -14.46
N ASN A 109 -5.02 4.89 -13.63
CA ASN A 109 -4.34 5.12 -12.35
C ASN A 109 -5.10 6.09 -11.43
N ILE A 110 -6.43 5.98 -11.41
CA ILE A 110 -7.29 6.85 -10.59
C ILE A 110 -7.39 6.25 -9.19
N SER A 111 -7.14 7.07 -8.16
CA SER A 111 -7.28 6.65 -6.77
C SER A 111 -8.75 6.31 -6.43
N ASN A 112 -8.99 5.54 -5.37
CA ASN A 112 -10.37 5.22 -4.97
C ASN A 112 -11.16 6.48 -4.59
N GLY A 113 -10.51 7.48 -3.99
CA GLY A 113 -11.11 8.76 -3.66
C GLY A 113 -11.49 9.53 -4.92
N ASP A 114 -10.53 9.74 -5.83
CA ASP A 114 -10.76 10.47 -7.09
C ASP A 114 -11.80 9.79 -7.97
N SER A 115 -11.88 8.46 -7.91
CA SER A 115 -12.92 7.70 -8.61
C SER A 115 -14.31 8.07 -8.15
N THR A 116 -14.52 8.28 -6.85
CA THR A 116 -15.83 8.72 -6.35
C THR A 116 -16.22 10.06 -6.96
N TYR A 117 -15.27 11.01 -7.06
CA TYR A 117 -15.51 12.33 -7.64
C TYR A 117 -15.81 12.27 -9.14
N VAL A 118 -15.00 11.52 -9.91
CA VAL A 118 -15.19 11.36 -11.35
C VAL A 118 -16.53 10.68 -11.64
N LEU A 119 -16.84 9.58 -10.94
CA LEU A 119 -18.08 8.85 -11.13
C LEU A 119 -19.30 9.69 -10.71
N THR A 120 -19.24 10.37 -9.56
CA THR A 120 -20.35 11.25 -9.15
C THR A 120 -20.58 12.39 -10.13
N ALA A 121 -19.54 13.00 -10.68
CA ALA A 121 -19.68 14.01 -11.74
C ALA A 121 -20.31 13.43 -13.01
N ALA A 122 -19.87 12.25 -13.45
CA ALA A 122 -20.40 11.56 -14.62
C ALA A 122 -21.88 11.15 -14.45
N TYR A 123 -22.26 10.59 -13.29
CA TYR A 123 -23.65 10.22 -13.03
C TYR A 123 -24.55 11.46 -12.87
N LYS A 124 -24.05 12.54 -12.26
CA LYS A 124 -24.76 13.82 -12.20
C LYS A 124 -25.03 14.39 -13.60
N SER A 125 -24.06 14.35 -14.51
CA SER A 125 -24.24 14.90 -15.86
C SER A 125 -25.26 14.12 -16.69
N ILE A 126 -25.43 12.82 -16.41
CA ILE A 126 -26.44 11.96 -17.02
C ILE A 126 -27.83 12.13 -16.35
N GLY A 127 -27.91 12.82 -15.21
CA GLY A 127 -29.16 13.04 -14.47
C GLY A 127 -29.53 11.90 -13.51
N ILE A 128 -28.59 11.03 -13.16
CA ILE A 128 -28.81 9.94 -12.21
C ILE A 128 -28.63 10.45 -10.78
N ASN A 129 -29.57 10.09 -9.89
CA ASN A 129 -29.49 10.45 -8.48
C ASN A 129 -28.37 9.66 -7.77
N ILE A 130 -27.38 10.37 -7.23
CA ILE A 130 -26.24 9.75 -6.53
C ILE A 130 -26.65 9.00 -5.26
N GLU A 131 -27.71 9.45 -4.58
CA GLU A 131 -28.14 8.81 -3.32
C GLU A 131 -28.60 7.36 -3.53
N THR A 132 -29.01 7.04 -4.75
CA THR A 132 -29.41 5.68 -5.15
C THR A 132 -28.23 4.78 -5.50
N LEU A 133 -27.02 5.32 -5.64
CA LEU A 133 -25.83 4.59 -6.09
C LEU A 133 -24.87 4.28 -4.93
N ASN A 134 -24.17 3.15 -5.03
CA ASN A 134 -23.09 2.77 -4.12
C ASN A 134 -21.73 3.34 -4.56
N LEU A 135 -21.57 4.66 -4.47
CA LEU A 135 -20.34 5.37 -4.89
C LEU A 135 -19.40 5.72 -3.72
N SER A 136 -19.45 5.00 -2.61
CA SER A 136 -18.53 5.28 -1.49
C SER A 136 -17.11 4.80 -1.84
N CYS A 137 -16.09 5.53 -1.35
CA CYS A 137 -14.69 5.17 -1.58
C CYS A 137 -14.37 3.74 -1.10
N SER A 138 -14.95 3.33 0.04
CA SER A 138 -14.78 1.98 0.57
C SER A 138 -15.49 0.92 -0.29
N THR A 139 -16.67 1.22 -0.84
CA THR A 139 -17.36 0.34 -1.80
C THR A 139 -16.50 0.14 -3.04
N ILE A 140 -16.03 1.23 -3.66
CA ILE A 140 -15.18 1.17 -4.86
C ILE A 140 -13.92 0.36 -4.59
N ARG A 141 -13.25 0.62 -3.46
CA ARG A 141 -12.05 -0.12 -3.05
C ARG A 141 -12.33 -1.62 -2.95
N ARG A 142 -13.42 -2.00 -2.28
CA ARG A 142 -13.80 -3.43 -2.12
C ARG A 142 -14.11 -4.06 -3.47
N ALA A 143 -14.89 -3.39 -4.32
CA ALA A 143 -15.22 -3.88 -5.65
C ALA A 143 -13.95 -4.09 -6.49
N ARG A 144 -13.02 -3.14 -6.50
CA ARG A 144 -11.73 -3.29 -7.20
C ARG A 144 -10.90 -4.46 -6.69
N ILE A 145 -10.82 -4.65 -5.37
CA ILE A 145 -10.10 -5.81 -4.80
C ILE A 145 -10.74 -7.11 -5.30
N MET A 146 -12.07 -7.19 -5.27
CA MET A 146 -12.80 -8.38 -5.69
C MET A 146 -12.56 -8.68 -7.18
N TYR A 147 -12.63 -7.68 -8.06
CA TYR A 147 -12.36 -7.86 -9.49
C TYR A 147 -10.89 -8.17 -9.79
N ARG A 148 -9.94 -7.60 -9.06
CA ARG A 148 -8.51 -7.96 -9.20
C ARG A 148 -8.25 -9.40 -8.79
N GLN A 149 -8.91 -9.87 -7.72
CA GLN A 149 -8.85 -11.26 -7.28
C GLN A 149 -9.42 -12.19 -8.35
N SER A 150 -10.62 -11.89 -8.86
CA SER A 150 -11.23 -12.72 -9.90
C SER A 150 -10.39 -12.78 -11.18
N ILE A 151 -9.81 -11.65 -11.61
CA ILE A 151 -8.90 -11.64 -12.77
C ILE A 151 -7.65 -12.47 -12.48
N THR A 152 -7.11 -12.41 -11.26
CA THR A 152 -5.94 -13.20 -10.87
C THR A 152 -6.25 -14.70 -10.86
N GLU A 153 -7.43 -15.10 -10.40
CA GLU A 153 -7.89 -16.49 -10.42
C GLU A 153 -8.08 -16.98 -11.85
N LEU A 154 -8.76 -16.20 -12.69
CA LEU A 154 -8.91 -16.52 -14.11
C LEU A 154 -7.56 -16.67 -14.83
N LEU A 155 -6.60 -15.78 -14.53
CA LEU A 155 -5.25 -15.89 -15.08
C LEU A 155 -4.53 -17.14 -14.61
N LYS A 156 -4.71 -17.55 -13.35
CA LYS A 156 -4.11 -18.80 -12.85
C LYS A 156 -4.71 -20.04 -13.52
N ASP A 157 -6.01 -20.02 -13.77
CA ASP A 157 -6.71 -21.12 -14.44
C ASP A 157 -6.37 -21.19 -15.93
N GLU A 158 -6.23 -20.03 -16.59
CA GLU A 158 -5.82 -19.94 -17.99
C GLU A 158 -4.32 -20.26 -18.19
N PHE A 159 -3.50 -20.00 -17.17
CA PHE A 159 -2.07 -20.26 -17.20
C PHE A 159 -1.80 -21.77 -17.16
N LYS A 160 -1.74 -22.36 -18.36
CA LYS A 160 -1.29 -23.74 -18.58
C LYS A 160 0.20 -23.81 -18.32
N ILE A 161 0.55 -24.31 -17.15
CA ILE A 161 1.91 -24.70 -16.81
C ILE A 161 2.22 -25.96 -17.60
N GLU A 162 3.23 -25.91 -18.47
CA GLU A 162 3.73 -27.14 -19.07
C GLU A 162 4.47 -27.95 -17.99
N ASP A 163 4.25 -29.26 -17.97
CA ASP A 163 4.76 -30.14 -16.90
C ASP A 163 6.31 -30.16 -16.80
N ARG A 164 7.00 -29.64 -17.83
CA ARG A 164 8.45 -29.68 -17.93
C ARG A 164 9.02 -28.38 -18.50
N TYR A 165 9.55 -27.56 -17.60
CA TYR A 165 10.45 -26.48 -17.98
C TYR A 165 11.90 -26.96 -17.89
N ILE A 166 12.68 -26.71 -18.93
CA ILE A 166 14.12 -26.87 -18.89
C ILE A 166 14.70 -25.51 -18.53
N VAL A 167 15.37 -25.46 -17.39
CA VAL A 167 16.14 -24.28 -17.00
C VAL A 167 17.57 -24.48 -17.49
N HIS A 168 17.96 -23.71 -18.50
CA HIS A 168 19.35 -23.65 -18.95
C HIS A 168 20.06 -22.58 -18.13
N TRP A 169 20.99 -23.03 -17.28
CA TRP A 169 21.94 -22.20 -16.57
C TRP A 169 23.22 -22.22 -17.38
N ASP A 170 23.42 -21.21 -18.23
CA ASP A 170 24.64 -21.10 -19.03
C ASP A 170 25.50 -19.97 -18.48
N GLU A 171 26.78 -20.25 -18.26
CA GLU A 171 27.75 -19.23 -17.89
C GLU A 171 28.05 -18.39 -19.13
N LYS A 172 27.70 -17.11 -19.06
CA LYS A 172 27.91 -16.19 -20.16
C LYS A 172 28.71 -15.00 -19.67
N ILE A 173 29.88 -14.83 -20.27
CA ILE A 173 30.70 -13.64 -20.11
C ILE A 173 29.95 -12.46 -20.74
N LEU A 174 29.43 -11.57 -19.90
CA LEU A 174 28.68 -10.37 -20.29
C LEU A 174 29.40 -9.13 -19.80
N THR A 175 29.30 -8.03 -20.55
CA THR A 175 29.82 -6.74 -20.08
C THR A 175 29.07 -6.28 -18.84
N ASP A 176 29.80 -5.71 -17.88
CA ASP A 176 29.18 -5.30 -16.65
C ASP A 176 28.15 -4.17 -16.88
N ILE A 177 27.11 -4.08 -16.03
CA ILE A 177 26.10 -3.02 -16.15
C ILE A 177 26.71 -1.69 -15.69
N VAL A 178 27.63 -1.77 -14.72
CA VAL A 178 28.26 -0.61 -14.08
C VAL A 178 29.55 -0.23 -14.79
N ASP A 179 30.43 -1.21 -14.95
CA ASP A 179 31.77 -1.07 -15.54
C ASP A 179 31.85 -1.71 -16.94
N PRO A 180 32.76 -1.26 -17.82
CA PRO A 180 32.99 -1.91 -19.12
C PRO A 180 33.73 -3.26 -19.00
N LYS A 181 33.88 -3.82 -17.79
CA LYS A 181 34.58 -5.08 -17.54
C LYS A 181 33.71 -6.26 -17.94
N SER A 182 34.31 -7.31 -18.51
CA SER A 182 33.63 -8.58 -18.73
C SER A 182 33.45 -9.30 -17.39
N VAL A 183 32.22 -9.60 -17.02
CA VAL A 183 31.87 -10.33 -15.81
C VAL A 183 31.12 -11.59 -16.21
N ASP A 184 31.49 -12.71 -15.60
CA ASP A 184 30.75 -13.94 -15.80
C ASP A 184 29.39 -13.87 -15.12
N ARG A 185 28.32 -14.14 -15.89
CA ARG A 185 26.95 -14.09 -15.41
C ARG A 185 26.24 -15.37 -15.80
N ILE A 186 25.50 -15.88 -14.84
CA ILE A 186 24.58 -16.99 -15.06
C ILE A 186 23.40 -16.45 -15.89
N ALA A 187 23.31 -16.87 -17.14
CA ALA A 187 22.12 -16.68 -17.95
C ALA A 187 21.12 -17.77 -17.58
N ILE A 188 19.91 -17.36 -17.20
CA ILE A 188 18.80 -18.28 -16.93
C ILE A 188 17.88 -18.21 -18.14
N LEU A 189 17.85 -19.27 -18.95
CA LEU A 189 16.87 -19.44 -20.01
C LEU A 189 15.85 -20.49 -19.57
N LEU A 190 14.59 -20.12 -19.60
CA LEU A 190 13.46 -21.03 -19.42
C LEU A 190 12.92 -21.42 -20.79
N SER A 191 12.99 -22.70 -21.13
CA SER A 191 12.36 -23.26 -22.32
C SER A 191 11.38 -24.37 -21.93
N PHE A 192 10.37 -24.55 -22.76
CA PHE A 192 9.45 -25.69 -22.72
C PHE A 192 10.10 -26.91 -23.41
N ALA A 193 9.80 -28.11 -22.92
CA ALA A 193 10.38 -29.37 -23.40
C ALA A 193 9.44 -30.13 -24.34
#